data_AF-A0A2D4NUS5-F1
#
_entry.id   AF-A0A2D4NUS5-F1
#
_cell.length_a   1.000
_cell.length_b   1.000
_cell.length_c   1.000
_cell.angle_alpha   90.00
_cell.angle_beta   90.00
_cell.angle_gamma   90.00
#
_symmetry.space_group_name_H-M   'P 1'
#
loop_
_entity.id
_entity.type
_entity.pdbx_description
1 polymer ?
#
loop_
_entity_poly.entity_id
_entity_poly.type
_entity_poly.pdbx_seq_one_letter_code
_entity_poly.pdbx_strand_id
1 'polypeptide(L)'
;MQPCAYTSRKFNKTERAWAVWEKEAYAVKWALGVWRHFLEGSSLEFEVWTDHRNLEALQKPRKLSPKQARWALYFNRFNFRLRHVPGGKNFMADALSRLPQHQAALW
;
A
#
# COMPACT_ATOMS: atom_id res chain seq x y z
N MET A 1 -14.34 -13.51 -9.48
CA MET A 1 -13.81 -12.14 -9.66
C MET A 1 -12.55 -12.24 -10.52
N GLN A 2 -12.45 -11.43 -11.56
CA GLN A 2 -11.25 -11.34 -12.39
C GLN A 2 -10.46 -10.08 -12.00
N PRO A 3 -9.12 -10.16 -11.84
CA PRO A 3 -8.28 -9.00 -11.60
C PRO A 3 -8.35 -8.01 -12.77
N CYS A 4 -8.54 -6.71 -12.48
CA CYS A 4 -8.47 -5.67 -13.52
C CYS A 4 -7.03 -5.35 -13.92
N ALA A 5 -6.10 -5.33 -12.95
CA ALA A 5 -4.69 -5.07 -13.20
C ALA A 5 -3.82 -5.47 -11.99
N TYR A 6 -2.51 -5.58 -12.23
CA TYR A 6 -1.49 -5.86 -11.21
C TYR A 6 -0.37 -4.82 -11.25
N THR A 7 0.18 -4.48 -10.09
CA THR A 7 1.36 -3.63 -9.97
C THR A 7 2.23 -4.11 -8.81
N SER A 8 3.55 -4.07 -8.99
CA SER A 8 4.52 -4.33 -7.92
C SER A 8 5.70 -3.37 -8.06
N ARG A 9 6.40 -3.10 -6.95
CA ARG A 9 7.59 -2.24 -6.94
C ARG A 9 8.55 -2.68 -5.85
N LYS A 10 9.84 -2.66 -6.15
CA LYS A 10 10.90 -2.86 -5.16
C LYS A 10 11.11 -1.61 -4.32
N PHE A 11 11.39 -1.81 -3.03
CA PHE A 11 11.87 -0.76 -2.14
C PHE A 11 13.33 -0.40 -2.45
N ASN A 12 13.64 0.89 -2.45
CA ASN A 12 15.02 1.40 -2.53
C ASN A 12 15.79 1.15 -1.22
N LYS A 13 17.09 1.49 -1.18
CA LYS A 13 17.95 1.24 -0.01
C LYS A 13 17.40 1.86 1.28
N THR A 14 16.91 3.08 1.22
CA THR A 14 16.34 3.80 2.36
C THR A 14 15.00 3.21 2.78
N GLU A 15 14.14 2.89 1.82
CA GLU A 15 12.82 2.28 2.05
C GLU A 15 12.93 0.90 2.70
N ARG A 16 13.95 0.13 2.31
CA ARG A 16 14.24 -1.17 2.93
C ARG A 16 14.65 -1.05 4.40
N ALA A 17 15.18 0.09 4.82
CA ALA A 17 15.57 0.32 6.22
C ALA A 17 14.38 0.79 7.09
N TRP A 18 13.24 1.13 6.50
CA TRP A 18 12.07 1.55 7.26
C TRP A 18 11.49 0.43 8.13
N ALA A 19 10.79 0.83 9.19
CA ALA A 19 10.01 -0.09 9.99
C ALA A 19 8.96 -0.80 9.11
N VAL A 20 8.62 -2.05 9.46
CA VAL A 20 7.65 -2.87 8.69
C VAL A 20 6.35 -2.10 8.47
N TRP A 21 5.81 -1.49 9.52
CA TRP A 21 4.58 -0.71 9.44
C TRP A 21 4.67 0.44 8.40
N GLU A 22 5.81 1.12 8.27
CA GLU A 22 6.00 2.20 7.29
C GLU A 22 6.10 1.68 5.87
N LYS A 23 6.68 0.49 5.68
CA LYS A 23 6.77 -0.17 4.37
C LYS A 23 5.38 -0.53 3.87
N GLU A 24 4.56 -1.13 4.74
CA GLU A 24 3.17 -1.47 4.40
C GLU A 24 2.35 -0.22 4.09
N ALA A 25 2.45 0.81 4.93
CA ALA A 25 1.78 2.09 4.71
C ALA A 25 2.18 2.73 3.38
N TYR A 26 3.47 2.66 3.05
CA TYR A 26 3.97 3.18 1.79
C TYR A 26 3.51 2.36 0.59
N ALA A 27 3.42 1.04 0.70
CA ALA A 27 2.92 0.17 -0.35
C ALA A 27 1.48 0.55 -0.73
N VAL A 28 0.61 0.78 0.26
CA VAL A 28 -0.75 1.29 0.03
C VAL A 28 -0.72 2.66 -0.63
N LYS A 29 0.05 3.61 -0.09
CA LYS A 29 0.20 4.95 -0.68
C LYS A 29 0.66 4.91 -2.14
N TRP A 30 1.60 4.02 -2.47
CA TRP A 30 2.10 3.85 -3.82
C TRP A 30 1.03 3.29 -4.75
N ALA A 31 0.34 2.22 -4.33
CA ALA A 31 -0.75 1.61 -5.11
C ALA A 31 -1.87 2.62 -5.41
N LEU A 32 -2.29 3.41 -4.41
CA LEU A 32 -3.26 4.49 -4.60
C LEU A 32 -2.76 5.56 -5.59
N GLY A 33 -1.45 5.80 -5.64
CA GLY A 33 -0.84 6.69 -6.62
C GLY A 33 -0.85 6.14 -8.04
N VAL A 34 -0.61 4.84 -8.22
CA VAL A 34 -0.68 4.17 -9.52
C VAL A 34 -2.11 4.24 -10.07
N TRP A 35 -3.10 3.93 -9.23
CA TRP A 35 -4.51 3.86 -9.61
C TRP A 35 -5.29 5.15 -9.34
N ARG A 36 -4.57 6.26 -9.13
CA ARG A 36 -5.14 7.55 -8.72
C ARG A 36 -6.27 8.02 -9.63
N HIS A 37 -6.10 7.84 -10.93
CA HIS A 37 -7.06 8.25 -11.96
C HIS A 37 -8.41 7.51 -11.89
N PHE A 38 -8.45 6.33 -11.25
CA PHE A 38 -9.70 5.60 -11.00
C PHE A 38 -10.29 5.85 -9.61
N LEU A 39 -9.44 6.10 -8.61
CA LEU A 39 -9.83 6.03 -7.19
C LEU A 39 -9.97 7.40 -6.53
N GLU A 40 -9.21 8.41 -6.97
CA GLU A 40 -9.20 9.72 -6.34
C GLU A 40 -10.50 10.48 -6.64
N GLY A 41 -11.09 11.10 -5.60
CA GLY A 41 -12.33 11.88 -5.76
C GLY A 41 -13.59 11.03 -6.01
N SER A 42 -13.47 9.69 -6.07
CA SER A 42 -14.62 8.79 -6.10
C SER A 42 -15.45 8.96 -4.83
N SER A 43 -16.76 9.13 -5.00
CA SER A 43 -17.73 9.10 -3.89
C SER A 43 -17.99 7.69 -3.37
N LEU A 44 -17.71 6.65 -4.19
CA LEU A 44 -17.86 5.25 -3.79
C LEU A 44 -16.69 4.82 -2.90
N GLU A 45 -17.02 4.29 -1.72
CA GLU A 45 -16.04 3.67 -0.82
C GLU A 45 -15.51 2.38 -1.45
N PHE A 46 -14.18 2.25 -1.56
CA PHE A 46 -13.52 1.02 -1.97
C PHE A 46 -12.70 0.40 -0.84
N GLU A 47 -12.32 -0.87 -1.00
CA GLU A 47 -11.60 -1.63 0.02
C GLU A 47 -10.13 -1.79 -0.34
N VAL A 48 -9.26 -1.55 0.64
CA VAL A 48 -7.84 -1.89 0.57
C VAL A 48 -7.57 -3.04 1.51
N TRP A 49 -7.17 -4.17 0.94
CA TRP A 49 -6.91 -5.41 1.69
C TRP A 49 -5.41 -5.48 2.01
N THR A 50 -5.07 -5.58 3.29
CA THR A 50 -3.69 -5.65 3.78
C THR A 50 -3.56 -6.67 4.90
N ASP A 51 -2.40 -7.30 5.04
CA ASP A 51 -2.08 -8.20 6.14
C ASP A 51 -1.60 -7.47 7.41
N HIS A 52 -1.54 -6.14 7.38
CA HIS A 52 -1.01 -5.34 8.48
C HIS A 52 -2.11 -4.59 9.25
N ARG A 53 -2.60 -5.16 10.36
CA ARG A 53 -3.67 -4.59 11.21
C ARG A 53 -3.43 -3.15 11.65
N ASN A 54 -2.18 -2.80 11.93
CA ASN A 54 -1.82 -1.48 12.47
C ASN A 54 -1.88 -0.33 11.44
N LEU A 55 -2.25 -0.60 10.19
CA LEU A 55 -2.39 0.40 9.15
C LEU A 55 -3.64 1.27 9.34
N GLU A 56 -4.67 0.74 10.02
CA GLU A 56 -5.86 1.50 10.45
C GLU A 56 -5.49 2.75 11.25
N ALA A 57 -4.39 2.67 11.99
CA ALA A 57 -3.96 3.77 12.83
C ALA A 57 -3.55 5.00 11.99
N LEU A 58 -3.26 4.87 10.68
CA LEU A 58 -3.00 6.03 9.80
C LEU A 58 -4.23 6.92 9.62
N GLN A 59 -5.43 6.37 9.77
CA GLN A 59 -6.69 7.10 9.65
C GLN A 59 -7.17 7.66 11.01
N LYS A 60 -6.53 7.30 12.13
CA LYS A 60 -6.94 7.73 13.48
C LYS A 60 -6.15 8.95 13.98
N PRO A 61 -6.78 9.87 14.74
CA PRO A 61 -6.08 11.02 15.32
C PRO A 61 -4.98 10.59 16.30
N ARG A 62 -3.72 10.94 16.03
CA ARG A 62 -2.56 10.71 16.92
C ARG A 62 -1.41 11.64 16.58
N LYS A 63 -0.37 11.66 17.42
CA LYS A 63 0.90 12.32 17.10
C LYS A 63 1.58 11.59 15.94
N LEU A 64 1.47 12.17 14.75
CA LEU A 64 2.12 11.68 13.52
C LEU A 64 3.47 12.36 13.34
N SER A 65 4.47 11.62 12.86
CA SER A 65 5.70 12.24 12.36
C SER A 65 5.41 13.10 11.11
N PRO A 66 6.26 14.08 10.74
CA PRO A 66 6.03 14.91 9.56
C PRO A 66 5.83 14.08 8.27
N LYS A 67 6.52 12.94 8.16
CA LYS A 67 6.37 12.00 7.04
C LYS A 67 4.98 11.35 7.05
N GLN A 68 4.53 10.89 8.20
CA GLN A 68 3.22 10.25 8.37
C GLN A 68 2.08 11.25 8.17
N ALA A 69 2.22 12.49 8.62
CA ALA A 69 1.24 13.56 8.38
C ALA A 69 1.06 13.84 6.88
N ARG A 70 2.15 13.92 6.11
CA ARG A 70 2.08 14.03 4.64
C ARG A 70 1.37 12.84 4.00
N TRP A 71 1.51 11.64 4.56
CA TRP A 71 0.83 10.45 4.07
C TRP A 71 -0.66 10.47 4.43
N ALA A 72 -1.03 10.87 5.64
CA ALA A 72 -2.42 11.03 6.06
C ALA A 72 -3.17 12.03 5.16
N LEU A 73 -2.57 13.20 4.88
CA LEU A 73 -3.13 14.17 3.93
C LEU A 73 -3.31 13.59 2.52
N TYR A 74 -2.39 12.71 2.09
CA TYR A 74 -2.52 12.04 0.81
C TYR A 74 -3.67 11.02 0.81
N PHE A 75 -3.85 10.26 1.89
CA PHE A 75 -4.93 9.29 2.02
C PHE A 75 -6.32 9.95 2.04
N ASN A 76 -6.44 11.15 2.62
CA ASN A 76 -7.70 11.90 2.68
C ASN A 76 -8.28 12.26 1.30
N ARG A 77 -7.52 12.09 0.21
CA ARG A 77 -7.99 12.30 -1.17
C ARG A 77 -8.82 11.12 -1.70
N PHE A 78 -8.85 10.01 -0.97
CA PHE A 78 -9.47 8.76 -1.39
C PHE A 78 -10.55 8.34 -0.39
N ASN A 79 -11.69 7.86 -0.89
CA ASN A 79 -12.73 7.25 -0.06
C ASN A 79 -12.50 5.75 0.05
N PHE A 80 -11.76 5.29 1.07
CA PHE A 80 -11.46 3.86 1.24
C PHE A 80 -11.48 3.39 2.69
N ARG A 81 -11.81 2.12 2.85
CA ARG A 81 -11.64 1.38 4.11
C ARG A 81 -10.51 0.37 4.03
N LEU A 82 -9.76 0.25 5.11
CA LEU A 82 -8.78 -0.81 5.27
C LEU A 82 -9.46 -2.07 5.79
N ARG A 83 -9.17 -3.20 5.16
CA ARG A 83 -9.56 -4.52 5.65
C ARG A 83 -8.33 -5.37 5.90
N HIS A 84 -8.24 -5.88 7.11
CA HIS A 84 -7.19 -6.81 7.46
C HIS A 84 -7.50 -8.21 6.91
N VAL A 85 -6.54 -8.80 6.20
CA VAL A 85 -6.61 -10.16 5.68
C VAL A 85 -5.43 -10.95 6.25
N PRO A 86 -5.64 -12.12 6.88
CA PRO A 86 -4.53 -12.95 7.34
C PRO A 86 -3.56 -13.26 6.20
N GLY A 87 -2.25 -13.16 6.42
CA GLY A 87 -1.23 -13.29 5.37
C GLY A 87 -1.38 -14.55 4.48
N GLY A 88 -1.80 -15.69 5.04
CA GLY A 88 -2.05 -16.92 4.28
C GLY A 88 -3.18 -16.83 3.24
N LYS A 89 -4.07 -15.83 3.34
CA LYS A 89 -5.12 -15.55 2.35
C LYS A 89 -4.74 -14.44 1.36
N ASN A 90 -3.62 -13.74 1.59
CA ASN A 90 -3.11 -12.68 0.72
C ASN A 90 -2.09 -13.20 -0.31
N PHE A 91 -2.28 -14.43 -0.79
CA PHE A 91 -1.29 -15.15 -1.60
C PHE A 91 -0.88 -14.41 -2.87
N MET A 92 -1.82 -13.75 -3.57
CA MET A 92 -1.50 -13.05 -4.82
C MET A 92 -0.61 -11.83 -4.59
N ALA A 93 -0.90 -11.02 -3.57
CA ALA A 93 -0.08 -9.86 -3.24
C ALA A 93 1.30 -10.30 -2.72
N ASP A 94 1.32 -11.35 -1.89
CA ASP A 94 2.56 -11.93 -1.36
C ASP A 94 3.46 -12.45 -2.49
N ALA A 95 2.89 -13.24 -3.41
CA ALA A 95 3.59 -13.74 -4.59
C ALA A 95 4.18 -12.61 -5.44
N LEU A 96 3.38 -11.57 -5.74
CA LEU A 96 3.86 -10.43 -6.53
C LEU A 96 4.95 -9.60 -5.82
N SER A 97 4.90 -9.53 -4.49
CA SER A 97 5.91 -8.84 -3.69
C SER A 97 7.23 -9.62 -3.57
N ARG A 98 7.15 -10.96 -3.64
CA ARG A 98 8.29 -11.89 -3.46
C ARG A 98 8.87 -12.43 -4.75
N LEU A 99 8.32 -12.09 -5.91
CA LEU A 99 8.84 -12.52 -7.22
C LEU A 99 10.34 -12.15 -7.35
N PRO A 100 11.23 -13.14 -7.60
CA PRO A 100 12.66 -12.90 -7.81
C PRO A 100 12.99 -12.04 -9.04
N GLN A 101 12.05 -11.91 -9.97
CA GLN A 101 12.25 -11.30 -11.29
C GLN A 101 12.18 -9.77 -11.23
N HIS A 102 13.30 -9.19 -10.81
CA HIS A 102 13.82 -7.89 -11.28
C HIS A 102 15.30 -7.80 -10.86
N GLN A 103 16.06 -8.87 -11.09
CA GLN A 103 17.45 -8.71 -11.47
C GLN A 103 17.38 -8.37 -12.94
N ALA A 104 17.62 -7.10 -13.28
CA ALA A 104 17.97 -6.78 -14.66
C ALA A 104 19.09 -7.76 -15.04
N ALA A 105 18.86 -8.53 -16.09
CA ALA A 105 19.91 -9.25 -16.77
C ALA A 105 21.00 -8.20 -17.10
N LEU A 106 22.11 -8.26 -16.35
CA LEU A 106 23.35 -7.66 -16.78
C LEU A 106 23.91 -8.62 -17.83
N TRP A 107 23.65 -8.30 -19.09
CA TRP A 107 24.59 -8.56 -20.16
C TRP A 107 25.37 -7.27 -20.36
#